data_AF-A0A2E1CFA8-F1
#
_entry.id   AF-A0A2E1CFA8-F1
#
_cell.length_a   1.000
_cell.length_b   1.000
_cell.length_c   1.000
_cell.angle_alpha   90.00
_cell.angle_beta   90.00
_cell.angle_gamma   90.00
#
_symmetry.space_group_name_H-M   'P 1'
#
loop_
_entity.id
_entity.type
_entity.pdbx_description
1 polymer ?
#
loop_
_entity_poly.entity_id
_entity_poly.type
_entity_poly.pdbx_seq_one_letter_code
_entity_poly.pdbx_strand_id
1 'polypeptide(L)'
;MTDEIEISIPVRVDYVQLVRAVVGSLAATNPELSTARIADLRLVISEALTNAIRAQEKNSISERLTVLCKLTDLAVEVEVRDKATGFEVDSIPDLPPTESPERLQHERGLGLSIMREMSDGLEIKSGPDGTVVHMTINSSNSNNS
;
A
#
# COMPACT_ATOMS: atom_id res chain seq x y z
N MET A 1 -11.03 -11.80 16.12
CA MET A 1 -12.14 -10.95 15.62
C MET A 1 -11.76 -10.48 14.22
N THR A 2 -12.71 -10.08 13.37
CA THR A 2 -12.37 -9.54 12.04
C THR A 2 -13.16 -8.27 11.80
N ASP A 3 -12.45 -7.15 11.69
CA ASP A 3 -13.01 -5.86 11.33
C ASP A 3 -12.58 -5.54 9.91
N GLU A 4 -13.51 -4.99 9.13
CA GLU A 4 -13.29 -4.70 7.72
C GLU A 4 -13.87 -3.33 7.40
N ILE A 5 -13.09 -2.53 6.66
CA ILE A 5 -13.53 -1.24 6.14
C ILE A 5 -13.16 -1.15 4.66
N GLU A 6 -14.12 -0.64 3.87
CA GLU A 6 -13.90 -0.26 2.49
C GLU A 6 -14.04 1.26 2.36
N ILE A 7 -13.02 1.88 1.76
CA ILE A 7 -12.97 3.33 1.54
C ILE A 7 -12.84 3.56 0.04
N SER A 8 -13.87 4.18 -0.54
CA SER A 8 -13.81 4.68 -1.90
C SER A 8 -13.42 6.16 -1.88
N ILE A 9 -12.39 6.59 -2.63
CA ILE A 9 -11.90 7.99 -2.65
C ILE A 9 -11.80 8.55 -4.08
N PRO A 10 -11.94 9.88 -4.27
CA PRO A 10 -11.58 10.52 -5.54
C PRO A 10 -10.08 10.39 -5.86
N VAL A 11 -9.74 10.57 -7.13
CA VAL A 11 -8.36 10.58 -7.65
C VAL A 11 -7.67 11.90 -7.29
N ARG A 12 -7.36 12.08 -6.01
CA ARG A 12 -6.78 13.33 -5.47
C ARG A 12 -5.86 13.03 -4.31
N VAL A 13 -4.64 13.58 -4.37
CA VAL A 13 -3.58 13.35 -3.36
C VAL A 13 -4.00 13.74 -1.94
N ASP A 14 -4.88 14.73 -1.79
CA ASP A 14 -5.38 15.18 -0.48
C ASP A 14 -6.06 14.05 0.34
N TYR A 15 -6.61 13.04 -0.35
CA TYR A 15 -7.29 11.91 0.31
C TYR A 15 -6.31 10.86 0.86
N VAL A 16 -5.03 10.90 0.48
CA VAL A 16 -4.03 9.96 0.99
C VAL A 16 -3.90 10.10 2.51
N GLN A 17 -3.86 11.34 3.03
CA GLN A 17 -3.77 11.59 4.46
C GLN A 17 -4.99 11.04 5.21
N LEU A 18 -6.19 11.18 4.63
CA LEU A 18 -7.43 10.68 5.21
C LEU A 18 -7.40 9.15 5.33
N VAL A 19 -7.05 8.44 4.25
CA VAL A 19 -7.01 6.98 4.26
C VAL A 19 -5.97 6.47 5.28
N ARG A 20 -4.78 7.09 5.32
CA ARG A 20 -3.75 6.75 6.33
C ARG A 20 -4.25 6.91 7.76
N ALA A 21 -5.00 7.97 8.02
CA ALA A 21 -5.56 8.22 9.35
C ALA A 21 -6.58 7.15 9.71
N VAL A 22 -7.54 6.86 8.82
CA VAL A 22 -8.59 5.86 9.05
C VAL A 22 -8.00 4.46 9.24
N VAL A 23 -7.15 4.00 8.31
CA VAL A 23 -6.54 2.66 8.40
C VAL A 23 -5.60 2.57 9.61
N GLY A 24 -4.82 3.62 9.88
CA GLY A 24 -3.97 3.67 11.05
C GLY A 24 -4.73 3.67 12.38
N SER A 25 -5.91 4.28 12.42
CA SER A 25 -6.79 4.25 13.59
C SER A 25 -7.44 2.88 13.79
N LEU A 26 -7.86 2.21 12.71
CA LEU A 26 -8.34 0.82 12.77
C LEU A 26 -7.22 -0.11 13.27
N ALA A 27 -6.04 -0.04 12.68
CA ALA A 27 -4.90 -0.87 13.07
C ALA A 27 -4.50 -0.70 14.55
N ALA A 28 -4.65 0.52 15.10
CA ALA A 28 -4.36 0.81 16.50
C ALA A 28 -5.37 0.21 17.50
N THR A 29 -6.49 -0.37 17.04
CA THR A 29 -7.41 -1.10 17.93
C THR A 29 -6.89 -2.50 18.26
N ASN A 30 -5.93 -3.03 17.49
CA ASN A 30 -5.29 -4.31 17.78
C ASN A 30 -4.04 -4.11 18.66
N PRO A 31 -4.04 -4.59 19.91
CA PRO A 31 -2.91 -4.42 20.84
C PRO A 31 -1.66 -5.21 20.44
N GLU A 32 -1.77 -6.24 19.59
CA GLU A 32 -0.65 -7.07 19.12
C GLU A 32 0.16 -6.38 18.00
N LEU A 33 -0.35 -5.26 17.48
CA LEU A 33 0.29 -4.49 16.42
C LEU A 33 1.06 -3.30 17.01
N SER A 34 2.38 -3.31 16.85
CA SER A 34 3.22 -2.24 17.39
C SER A 34 3.05 -0.92 16.63
N THR A 35 3.35 0.19 17.29
CA THR A 35 3.36 1.53 16.67
C THR A 35 4.27 1.61 15.45
N ALA A 36 5.38 0.85 15.44
CA ALA A 36 6.28 0.76 14.29
C ALA A 36 5.58 0.09 13.10
N ARG A 37 4.92 -1.05 13.30
CA ARG A 37 4.15 -1.72 12.24
C ARG A 37 2.97 -0.88 11.74
N ILE A 38 2.33 -0.09 12.61
CA ILE A 38 1.31 0.89 12.19
C ILE A 38 1.91 2.01 11.34
N ALA A 39 3.15 2.45 11.63
CA ALA A 39 3.85 3.43 10.81
C ALA A 39 4.20 2.84 9.43
N ASP A 40 4.68 1.60 9.39
CA ASP A 40 4.97 0.85 8.15
C ASP A 40 3.70 0.72 7.30
N LEU A 41 2.57 0.31 7.91
CA LEU A 41 1.26 0.26 7.28
C LEU A 41 0.86 1.59 6.62
N ARG A 42 1.01 2.70 7.34
CA ARG A 42 0.71 4.05 6.81
C ARG A 42 1.64 4.42 5.66
N LEU A 43 2.89 4.00 5.70
CA LEU A 43 3.87 4.26 4.65
C LEU A 43 3.50 3.49 3.38
N VAL A 44 3.27 2.18 3.47
CA VAL A 44 2.94 1.36 2.28
C VAL A 44 1.62 1.78 1.63
N ILE A 45 0.63 2.17 2.42
CA ILE A 45 -0.63 2.75 1.91
C ILE A 45 -0.38 4.07 1.16
N SER A 46 0.54 4.90 1.66
CA SER A 46 0.90 6.16 1.01
C SER A 46 1.47 5.89 -0.38
N GLU A 47 2.37 4.93 -0.49
CA GLU A 47 3.00 4.56 -1.76
C GLU A 47 2.00 3.93 -2.73
N ALA A 48 1.20 2.97 -2.28
CA ALA A 48 0.19 2.32 -3.10
C ALA A 48 -0.84 3.32 -3.65
N LEU A 49 -1.38 4.20 -2.79
CA LEU A 49 -2.33 5.22 -3.21
C LEU A 49 -1.71 6.27 -4.12
N THR A 50 -0.49 6.74 -3.82
CA THR A 50 0.18 7.74 -4.67
C THR A 50 0.44 7.17 -6.06
N ASN A 51 0.82 5.90 -6.16
CA ASN A 51 1.00 5.22 -7.44
C ASN A 51 -0.33 5.06 -8.20
N ALA A 52 -1.38 4.62 -7.53
CA ALA A 52 -2.73 4.51 -8.10
C ALA A 52 -3.26 5.85 -8.63
N ILE A 53 -3.10 6.92 -7.84
CA ILE A 53 -3.51 8.29 -8.23
C ILE A 53 -2.73 8.74 -9.47
N ARG A 54 -1.40 8.65 -9.44
CA ARG A 54 -0.54 9.03 -10.57
C ARG A 54 -0.87 8.25 -11.84
N ALA A 55 -1.15 6.95 -11.71
CA ALA A 55 -1.51 6.10 -12.84
C ALA A 55 -2.83 6.55 -13.47
N GLN A 56 -3.88 6.74 -12.67
CA GLN A 56 -5.16 7.22 -13.18
C GLN A 56 -5.09 8.65 -13.75
N GLU A 57 -4.34 9.56 -13.12
CA GLU A 57 -4.09 10.90 -13.65
C GLU A 57 -3.42 10.83 -15.03
N LYS A 58 -2.38 9.99 -15.18
CA LYS A 58 -1.69 9.77 -16.44
C LYS A 58 -2.62 9.19 -17.52
N ASN A 59 -3.54 8.31 -17.14
CA ASN A 59 -4.54 7.73 -18.03
C ASN A 59 -5.78 8.61 -18.23
N SER A 60 -5.86 9.78 -17.59
CA SER A 60 -7.04 10.66 -17.60
C SER A 60 -8.33 9.98 -17.10
N ILE A 61 -8.20 9.10 -16.11
CA ILE A 61 -9.30 8.36 -15.50
C ILE A 61 -9.67 9.02 -14.17
N SER A 62 -10.96 9.31 -13.99
CA SER A 62 -11.49 9.97 -12.79
C SER A 62 -12.33 9.05 -11.90
N GLU A 63 -12.39 7.76 -12.24
CA GLU A 63 -13.05 6.74 -11.43
C GLU A 63 -12.40 6.64 -10.05
N ARG A 64 -13.21 6.34 -9.04
CA ARG A 64 -12.77 6.34 -7.64
C ARG A 64 -11.81 5.19 -7.39
N LEU A 65 -10.79 5.46 -6.59
CA LEU A 65 -9.93 4.41 -6.03
C LEU A 65 -10.65 3.71 -4.89
N THR A 66 -10.41 2.42 -4.73
CA THR A 66 -10.96 1.63 -3.62
C THR A 66 -9.83 1.14 -2.74
N VAL A 67 -9.97 1.32 -1.43
CA VAL A 67 -9.07 0.80 -0.41
C VAL A 67 -9.86 -0.11 0.51
N LEU A 68 -9.51 -1.39 0.52
CA LEU A 68 -10.03 -2.35 1.48
C LEU A 68 -8.99 -2.55 2.58
N CYS A 69 -9.40 -2.45 3.84
CA CYS A 69 -8.55 -2.76 4.97
C CYS A 69 -9.26 -3.76 5.87
N LYS A 70 -8.61 -4.89 6.10
CA LYS A 70 -9.11 -5.97 6.94
C LYS A 70 -8.15 -6.19 8.09
N LEU A 71 -8.67 -6.03 9.29
CA LEU A 71 -7.96 -6.27 10.53
C LEU A 71 -8.36 -7.65 11.07
N THR A 72 -7.35 -8.48 11.31
CA THR A 72 -7.49 -9.75 12.02
C THR A 72 -6.63 -9.72 13.29
N ASP A 73 -6.76 -10.74 14.13
CA ASP A 73 -5.90 -10.88 15.31
C ASP A 73 -4.41 -11.02 14.90
N LEU A 74 -4.14 -11.63 13.74
CA LEU A 74 -2.79 -11.99 13.28
C LEU A 74 -2.15 -10.98 12.33
N ALA A 75 -2.95 -10.17 11.62
CA ALA A 75 -2.44 -9.27 10.59
C ALA A 75 -3.43 -8.16 10.22
N VAL A 76 -2.91 -7.11 9.60
CA VAL A 76 -3.65 -6.14 8.80
C VAL A 76 -3.39 -6.44 7.32
N GLU A 77 -4.45 -6.71 6.57
CA GLU A 77 -4.43 -6.84 5.11
C GLU A 77 -4.99 -5.55 4.50
N VAL A 78 -4.29 -4.99 3.53
CA VAL A 78 -4.76 -3.80 2.79
C VAL A 78 -4.68 -4.06 1.30
N GLU A 79 -5.76 -3.71 0.61
CA GLU A 79 -5.86 -3.78 -0.83
C GLU A 79 -6.19 -2.42 -1.42
N VAL A 80 -5.38 -1.96 -2.36
CA VAL A 80 -5.62 -0.73 -3.14
C VAL A 80 -5.94 -1.11 -4.57
N ARG A 81 -7.09 -0.65 -5.06
CA ARG A 81 -7.56 -0.89 -6.43
C ARG A 81 -7.66 0.42 -7.19
N ASP A 82 -7.05 0.46 -8.36
CA ASP A 82 -7.26 1.49 -9.37
C ASP A 82 -7.89 0.92 -10.64
N LYS A 83 -8.24 1.82 -11.55
CA LYS A 83 -8.77 1.57 -12.89
C LYS A 83 -7.84 2.08 -13.98
N ALA A 84 -6.58 2.33 -13.64
CA ALA A 84 -5.58 2.78 -14.61
C ALA A 84 -5.28 1.69 -15.63
N THR A 85 -4.65 2.06 -16.74
CA THR A 85 -4.06 1.02 -17.60
C THR A 85 -2.91 0.39 -16.82
N GLY A 86 -2.97 -0.93 -16.65
CA GLY A 86 -1.94 -1.67 -15.92
C GLY A 86 -0.56 -1.60 -16.56
N PHE A 87 0.39 -2.24 -15.90
CA PHE A 87 1.79 -2.29 -16.27
C PHE A 87 2.36 -3.69 -16.07
N GLU A 88 3.42 -4.00 -16.81
CA GLU A 88 4.17 -5.24 -16.63
C GLU A 88 4.99 -5.15 -15.33
N VAL A 89 4.54 -5.82 -14.27
CA VAL A 89 5.17 -5.79 -12.94
C VAL A 89 6.63 -6.25 -13.02
N ASP A 90 6.90 -7.29 -13.82
CA ASP A 90 8.23 -7.87 -14.03
C ASP A 90 9.17 -6.96 -14.85
N SER A 91 8.65 -5.89 -15.46
CA SER A 91 9.45 -4.90 -16.17
C SER A 91 9.96 -3.76 -15.29
N ILE A 92 9.53 -3.70 -14.02
CA ILE A 92 10.01 -2.69 -13.07
C ILE A 92 11.44 -3.05 -12.67
N PRO A 93 12.42 -2.19 -12.97
CA PRO A 93 13.82 -2.50 -12.67
C PRO A 93 14.03 -2.58 -11.16
N ASP A 94 14.88 -3.53 -10.75
CA ASP A 94 15.39 -3.56 -9.40
C ASP A 94 16.13 -2.25 -9.09
N LEU A 95 15.90 -1.72 -7.90
CA LEU A 95 16.61 -0.54 -7.46
C LEU A 95 18.08 -0.87 -7.14
N PRO A 96 19.00 0.07 -7.40
CA PRO A 96 20.36 -0.04 -6.88
C PRO A 96 20.34 -0.12 -5.33
N PRO A 97 21.44 -0.58 -4.69
CA PRO A 97 21.52 -0.72 -3.24
C PRO A 97 21.06 0.53 -2.47
N THR A 98 20.52 0.35 -1.26
CA THR A 98 19.95 1.44 -0.43
C THR A 98 20.92 2.60 -0.21
N GLU A 99 22.22 2.31 -0.14
CA GLU A 99 23.29 3.29 0.07
C GLU A 99 23.71 4.06 -1.20
N SER A 100 23.18 3.69 -2.37
CA SER A 100 23.53 4.34 -3.63
C SER A 100 22.80 5.69 -3.80
N PRO A 101 23.52 6.80 -4.08
CA PRO A 101 22.90 8.09 -4.41
C PRO A 101 21.99 8.03 -5.65
N GLU A 102 22.24 7.08 -6.55
CA GLU A 102 21.44 6.89 -7.77
C GLU A 102 20.05 6.33 -7.47
N ARG A 103 19.82 5.74 -6.28
CA ARG A 103 18.53 5.16 -5.90
C ARG A 103 17.41 6.20 -5.86
N LEU A 104 17.71 7.43 -5.45
CA LEU A 104 16.75 8.55 -5.43
C LEU A 104 16.38 9.03 -6.84
N GLN A 105 17.18 8.73 -7.85
CA GLN A 105 16.91 9.10 -9.24
C GLN A 105 15.92 8.13 -9.91
N HIS A 106 15.60 7.00 -9.27
CA HIS A 106 14.71 5.97 -9.78
C HIS A 106 13.30 6.10 -9.18
N GLU A 107 12.59 7.17 -9.54
CA GLU A 107 11.22 7.44 -9.05
C GLU A 107 10.25 6.27 -9.31
N ARG A 108 10.43 5.55 -10.44
CA ARG A 108 9.51 4.48 -10.86
C ARG A 108 9.66 3.17 -10.07
N GLY A 109 10.74 2.97 -9.33
CA GLY A 109 10.98 1.77 -8.53
C GLY A 109 10.90 2.00 -7.02
N LEU A 110 11.05 3.26 -6.56
CA LEU A 110 11.15 3.58 -5.14
C LEU A 110 9.92 3.16 -4.34
N GLY A 111 8.72 3.53 -4.78
CA GLY A 111 7.48 3.17 -4.07
C GLY A 111 7.27 1.65 -3.97
N LEU A 112 7.58 0.90 -5.04
CA LEU A 112 7.52 -0.57 -5.00
C LEU A 112 8.52 -1.15 -4.00
N SER A 113 9.75 -0.63 -3.94
CA SER A 113 10.74 -1.10 -2.98
C SER A 113 10.32 -0.83 -1.54
N ILE A 114 9.75 0.34 -1.26
CA ILE A 114 9.23 0.69 0.06
C ILE A 114 8.10 -0.27 0.45
N MET A 115 7.16 -0.54 -0.46
CA MET A 115 6.10 -1.51 -0.20
C MET A 115 6.66 -2.91 0.08
N ARG A 116 7.65 -3.37 -0.69
CA ARG A 116 8.32 -4.67 -0.47
C ARG A 116 9.08 -4.75 0.86
N GLU A 117 9.73 -3.67 1.27
CA GLU A 117 10.58 -3.67 2.47
C GLU A 117 9.77 -3.55 3.75
N MET A 118 8.67 -2.80 3.72
CA MET A 118 7.87 -2.48 4.90
C MET A 118 6.71 -3.47 5.13
N SER A 119 6.26 -4.18 4.09
CA SER A 119 5.23 -5.22 4.21
C SER A 119 5.81 -6.61 4.41
N ASP A 120 5.07 -7.49 5.09
CA ASP A 120 5.42 -8.91 5.23
C ASP A 120 4.96 -9.74 4.02
N GLY A 121 3.96 -9.24 3.29
CA GLY A 121 3.45 -9.82 2.06
C GLY A 121 3.04 -8.73 1.08
N LEU A 122 3.37 -8.90 -0.20
CA LEU A 122 3.00 -8.01 -1.28
C LEU A 122 2.61 -8.83 -2.52
N GLU A 123 1.38 -8.67 -2.99
CA GLU A 123 0.92 -9.18 -4.28
C GLU A 123 0.44 -8.02 -5.14
N ILE A 124 0.87 -7.99 -6.40
CA ILE A 124 0.43 -7.00 -7.38
C ILE A 124 -0.16 -7.72 -8.58
N LYS A 125 -1.41 -7.40 -8.89
CA LYS A 125 -2.10 -7.86 -10.10
C LYS A 125 -2.41 -6.64 -10.93
N SER A 126 -1.76 -6.51 -12.08
CA SER A 126 -1.95 -5.37 -12.98
C SER A 126 -2.39 -5.88 -14.34
N GLY A 127 -3.32 -5.16 -14.97
CA GLY A 127 -3.88 -5.55 -16.26
C GLY A 127 -4.63 -4.39 -16.94
N PRO A 128 -5.30 -4.64 -18.06
CA PRO A 128 -5.99 -3.60 -18.82
C PRO A 128 -7.10 -2.90 -18.02
N ASP A 129 -7.66 -3.56 -17.01
CA ASP A 129 -8.80 -3.07 -16.21
C ASP A 129 -8.40 -2.39 -14.89
N GLY A 130 -7.10 -2.22 -14.63
CA GLY A 130 -6.61 -1.65 -13.37
C GLY A 130 -5.43 -2.39 -12.77
N THR A 131 -4.95 -1.85 -11.65
CA THR A 131 -4.03 -2.52 -10.75
C THR A 131 -4.66 -2.76 -9.39
N VAL A 132 -4.39 -3.93 -8.83
CA VAL A 132 -4.68 -4.32 -7.46
C VAL A 132 -3.36 -4.56 -6.73
N VAL A 133 -3.12 -3.79 -5.67
CA VAL A 133 -1.97 -3.95 -4.77
C VAL A 133 -2.49 -4.48 -3.44
N HIS A 134 -2.15 -5.72 -3.10
CA HIS A 134 -2.49 -6.35 -1.82
C HIS A 134 -1.24 -6.43 -0.94
N MET A 135 -1.34 -5.97 0.29
CA MET A 135 -0.25 -5.90 1.26
C MET A 135 -0.68 -6.50 2.59
N THR A 136 0.23 -7.19 3.26
CA THR A 136 0.01 -7.78 4.58
C THR A 136 1.04 -7.25 5.58
N ILE A 137 0.56 -6.83 6.75
CA ILE A 137 1.36 -6.44 7.91
C ILE A 137 0.97 -7.37 9.06
N ASN A 138 1.86 -8.26 9.43
CA ASN A 138 1.65 -9.19 10.52
C ASN A 138 1.70 -8.44 11.87
N SER A 139 0.76 -8.81 12.74
CA SER A 139 0.85 -8.53 14.16
C SER A 139 2.03 -9.31 14.73
N SER A 140 2.70 -8.73 15.72
CA SER A 140 3.85 -9.38 16.35
C SER A 140 3.37 -10.66 17.04
N ASN A 141 3.79 -11.82 16.57
CA ASN A 141 3.57 -13.05 17.31
C ASN A 141 4.45 -12.99 18.57
N SER A 142 3.86 -12.98 19.76
CA SER A 142 4.57 -13.19 21.02
C SER A 142 5.10 -14.63 21.08
N ASN A 143 6.16 -14.94 20.33
CA ASN A 143 6.92 -16.18 20.43
C ASN A 143 8.41 -15.84 20.50
N ASN A 144 8.79 -15.18 21.60
CA ASN A 144 10.10 -15.38 22.20
C ASN A 144 9.86 -16.09 23.54
N SER A 145 9.75 -17.41 23.48
CA SER A 145 9.98 -18.30 24.64
C SER A 145 11.48 -18.51 24.82
#